data_AF-A0A1B3ZDT8-F1
#
_entry.id   AF-A0A1B3ZDT8-F1
#
_cell.length_a   1.000
_cell.length_b   1.000
_cell.length_c   1.000
_cell.angle_alpha   90.00
_cell.angle_beta   90.00
_cell.angle_gamma   90.00
#
_symmetry.space_group_name_H-M   'P 1'
#
loop_
_entity.id
_entity.type
_entity.pdbx_description
1 polymer ?
#
loop_
_entity_poly.entity_id
_entity_poly.type
_entity_poly.pdbx_seq_one_letter_code
_entity_poly.pdbx_strand_id
1 'polypeptide(L)'
;MKPAIRIKATDQHGNIAYIHRDSDRSFRCTLASGLPASFFYAGILPDEMACRFALDSCTTSKQALAIVQSHGSATHIYEMLGVPDASIEPLTALRALEAEVQRLKALLPQVSEHLDDHVIDMARATLAQGSGNDIPARATVPASSDPDQDSEPPQLYLRLYHGRRDPAEQLEDWGSEGPIIGPLAFVQTTYMCDVKFAAAPEVMDRFFPTVMAGWRERGLSNADGPLCDWQFSVTSDLIDYDGVYYGDWTVFLANPTDIERERTISQGVG
;
A
#
# COMPACT_ATOMS: atom_id res chain seq x y z
N MET A 1 6.84 -16.29 -18.00
CA MET A 1 7.24 -15.02 -17.37
C MET A 1 6.70 -13.87 -18.20
N LYS A 2 5.69 -13.17 -17.67
CA LYS A 2 5.12 -11.98 -18.31
C LYS A 2 6.10 -10.80 -18.19
N PRO A 3 6.23 -9.93 -19.21
CA PRO A 3 7.20 -8.84 -19.20
C PRO A 3 6.86 -7.80 -18.13
N ALA A 4 7.89 -7.12 -17.61
CA ALA A 4 7.69 -5.93 -16.79
C ALA A 4 7.03 -4.82 -17.64
N ILE A 5 6.02 -4.17 -17.07
CA ILE A 5 5.22 -3.14 -17.74
C ILE A 5 5.12 -1.96 -16.81
N ARG A 6 5.32 -0.74 -17.33
CA ARG A 6 5.08 0.50 -16.59
C ARG A 6 4.42 1.50 -17.50
N ILE A 7 3.22 1.92 -17.12
CA ILE A 7 2.40 2.90 -17.84
C ILE A 7 2.29 4.11 -16.92
N LYS A 8 2.69 5.27 -17.44
CA LYS A 8 2.50 6.56 -16.78
C LYS A 8 1.14 7.12 -17.19
N ALA A 9 0.32 7.46 -16.21
CA ALA A 9 -0.90 8.23 -16.40
C ALA A 9 -0.67 9.65 -15.87
N THR A 10 -0.91 10.65 -16.71
CA THR A 10 -0.79 12.06 -16.34
C THR A 10 -2.14 12.74 -16.50
N ASP A 11 -2.66 13.37 -15.44
CA ASP A 11 -3.92 14.12 -15.51
C ASP A 11 -3.73 15.53 -16.12
N GLN A 12 -4.84 16.26 -16.28
CA GLN A 12 -4.84 17.64 -16.82
C GLN A 12 -4.09 18.66 -15.94
N HIS A 13 -3.82 18.34 -14.67
CA HIS A 13 -3.09 19.20 -13.73
C HIS A 13 -1.61 18.81 -13.62
N GLY A 14 -1.16 17.77 -14.34
CA GLY A 14 0.20 17.26 -14.28
C GLY A 14 0.47 16.28 -13.14
N ASN A 15 -0.55 15.83 -12.41
CA ASN A 15 -0.41 14.76 -11.42
C ASN A 15 -0.10 13.44 -12.12
N ILE A 16 0.76 12.63 -11.49
CA ILE A 16 1.25 11.39 -12.08
C ILE A 16 0.91 10.19 -11.19
N ALA A 17 0.32 9.18 -11.81
CA ALA A 17 0.21 7.83 -11.28
C ALA A 17 0.86 6.84 -12.26
N TYR A 18 1.28 5.69 -11.73
CA TYR A 18 1.89 4.62 -12.50
C TYR A 18 1.08 3.35 -12.35
N ILE A 19 0.59 2.80 -13.46
CA ILE A 19 0.09 1.42 -13.52
C ILE A 19 1.24 0.53 -13.95
N HIS A 20 1.64 -0.43 -13.12
CA HIS A 20 2.83 -1.23 -13.37
C HIS A 20 2.73 -2.67 -12.88
N ARG A 21 3.56 -3.51 -13.49
CA ARG A 21 3.78 -4.92 -13.18
C ARG A 21 5.26 -5.20 -13.24
N ASP A 22 5.85 -5.66 -12.14
CA ASP A 22 7.31 -5.85 -12.03
C ASP A 22 7.77 -7.29 -12.42
N SER A 23 6.85 -8.26 -12.58
CA SER A 23 7.07 -9.66 -13.02
C SER A 23 5.73 -10.42 -13.15
N ASP A 24 5.63 -11.74 -12.96
CA ASP A 24 4.35 -12.53 -12.92
C ASP A 24 3.39 -12.12 -11.76
N ARG A 25 3.51 -10.91 -11.22
CA ARG A 25 2.59 -10.33 -10.23
C ARG A 25 1.41 -9.65 -10.93
N SER A 26 0.31 -9.44 -10.20
CA SER A 26 -0.80 -8.63 -10.68
C SER A 26 -0.41 -7.15 -10.84
N PHE A 27 -1.15 -6.42 -11.67
CA PHE A 27 -0.90 -5.00 -11.88
C PHE A 27 -1.21 -4.20 -10.62
N ARG A 28 -0.36 -3.21 -10.33
CA ARG A 28 -0.50 -2.27 -9.21
C ARG A 28 -0.54 -0.84 -9.72
N CYS A 29 -1.13 0.04 -8.94
CA CYS A 29 -1.04 1.48 -9.15
C CYS A 29 -0.28 2.12 -8.00
N THR A 30 0.61 3.07 -8.32
CA THR A 30 1.33 3.88 -7.36
C THR A 30 1.30 5.35 -7.76
N LEU A 31 1.29 6.25 -6.78
CA LEU A 31 1.51 7.67 -7.02
C LEU A 31 2.98 7.94 -7.38
N ALA A 32 3.29 9.17 -7.83
CA ALA A 32 4.67 9.59 -8.07
C ALA A 32 5.60 9.42 -6.86
N SER A 33 5.06 9.50 -5.64
CA SER A 33 5.77 9.24 -4.38
C SER A 33 6.08 7.76 -4.11
N GLY A 34 5.53 6.84 -4.91
CA GLY A 34 5.64 5.39 -4.70
C GLY A 34 4.59 4.81 -3.76
N LEU A 35 3.68 5.64 -3.22
CA LEU A 35 2.58 5.17 -2.37
C LEU A 35 1.58 4.34 -3.19
N PRO A 36 1.09 3.20 -2.66
CA PRO A 36 0.05 2.43 -3.31
C PRO A 36 -1.23 3.25 -3.52
N ALA A 37 -1.82 3.15 -4.71
CA ALA A 37 -3.00 3.87 -5.11
C ALA A 37 -3.98 2.96 -5.86
N SER A 38 -5.24 3.37 -5.93
CA SER A 38 -6.23 2.74 -6.82
C SER A 38 -5.97 3.22 -8.25
N PHE A 39 -6.44 2.46 -9.25
CA PHE A 39 -6.36 2.87 -10.65
C PHE A 39 -7.22 4.10 -10.96
N PHE A 40 -8.14 4.48 -10.07
CA PHE A 40 -8.85 5.75 -10.14
C PHE A 40 -7.90 6.95 -10.25
N TYR A 41 -6.78 6.92 -9.52
CA TYR A 41 -5.75 7.97 -9.59
C TYR A 41 -5.00 7.98 -10.92
N ALA A 42 -5.07 6.88 -11.67
CA ALA A 42 -4.61 6.80 -13.05
C ALA A 42 -5.73 7.05 -14.05
N GLY A 43 -6.91 7.53 -13.62
CA GLY A 43 -8.02 7.88 -14.49
C GLY A 43 -8.90 6.71 -14.92
N ILE A 44 -8.79 5.52 -14.31
CA ILE A 44 -9.68 4.39 -14.59
C ILE A 44 -10.97 4.54 -13.77
N LEU A 45 -12.11 4.83 -14.43
CA LEU A 45 -13.31 5.32 -13.75
C LEU A 45 -14.45 4.30 -13.54
N PRO A 46 -15.11 3.72 -14.56
CA PRO A 46 -16.37 3.05 -14.26
C PRO A 46 -16.19 1.66 -13.67
N ASP A 47 -15.08 0.99 -13.99
CA ASP A 47 -14.85 -0.40 -13.60
C ASP A 47 -13.34 -0.70 -13.52
N GLU A 48 -12.76 -0.40 -12.36
CA GLU A 48 -11.37 -0.76 -12.05
C GLU A 48 -11.18 -2.28 -12.11
N MET A 49 -12.20 -3.06 -11.74
CA MET A 49 -12.11 -4.52 -11.74
C MET A 49 -12.02 -5.10 -13.15
N ALA A 50 -12.90 -4.69 -14.07
CA ALA A 50 -12.81 -5.11 -15.45
C ALA A 50 -11.47 -4.72 -16.09
N CYS A 51 -10.92 -3.54 -15.74
CA CYS A 51 -9.60 -3.13 -16.19
C CYS A 51 -8.51 -4.09 -15.67
N ARG A 52 -8.52 -4.43 -14.38
CA ARG A 52 -7.58 -5.38 -13.77
C ARG A 52 -7.66 -6.76 -14.40
N PHE A 53 -8.87 -7.29 -14.59
CA PHE A 53 -9.08 -8.59 -15.27
C PHE A 53 -8.54 -8.60 -16.70
N ALA A 54 -8.82 -7.54 -17.46
CA ALA A 54 -8.30 -7.40 -18.82
C ALA A 54 -6.77 -7.33 -18.82
N LEU A 55 -6.18 -6.60 -17.87
CA LEU A 55 -4.73 -6.48 -17.72
C LEU A 55 -4.07 -7.80 -17.29
N ASP A 56 -4.69 -8.58 -16.39
CA ASP A 56 -4.15 -9.87 -15.99
C ASP A 56 -4.05 -10.84 -17.18
N SER A 57 -4.95 -10.72 -18.14
CA SER A 57 -4.96 -11.50 -19.37
C SER A 57 -3.95 -11.01 -20.43
N CYS A 58 -3.34 -9.83 -20.24
CA CYS A 58 -2.44 -9.26 -21.25
C CYS A 58 -1.06 -9.93 -21.26
N THR A 59 -0.50 -10.10 -22.46
CA THR A 59 0.81 -10.73 -22.68
C THR A 59 1.89 -9.76 -23.14
N THR A 60 1.50 -8.57 -23.63
CA THR A 60 2.42 -7.57 -24.18
C THR A 60 2.16 -6.18 -23.60
N SER A 61 3.19 -5.34 -23.56
CA SER A 61 3.08 -3.95 -23.10
C SER A 61 2.13 -3.11 -23.98
N LYS A 62 2.06 -3.42 -25.28
CA LYS A 62 1.13 -2.76 -26.20
C LYS A 62 -0.33 -3.11 -25.89
N GLN A 63 -0.63 -4.36 -25.56
CA GLN A 63 -1.97 -4.76 -25.10
C GLN A 63 -2.32 -4.06 -23.78
N ALA A 64 -1.39 -4.04 -22.83
CA ALA A 64 -1.62 -3.35 -21.55
C ALA A 64 -1.94 -1.87 -21.74
N LEU A 65 -1.17 -1.15 -22.58
CA LEU A 65 -1.44 0.24 -22.89
C LEU A 65 -2.83 0.42 -23.53
N ALA A 66 -3.20 -0.43 -24.48
CA ALA A 66 -4.50 -0.36 -25.15
C ALA A 66 -5.66 -0.58 -24.16
N ILE A 67 -5.51 -1.50 -23.20
CA ILE A 67 -6.49 -1.74 -22.14
C ILE A 67 -6.60 -0.52 -21.23
N VAL A 68 -5.48 0.03 -20.76
CA VAL A 68 -5.50 1.24 -19.92
C VAL A 68 -6.15 2.40 -20.66
N GLN A 69 -5.86 2.58 -21.95
CA GLN A 69 -6.49 3.61 -22.78
C GLN A 69 -7.99 3.39 -23.01
N SER A 70 -8.46 2.14 -23.10
CA SER A 70 -9.88 1.85 -23.29
C SER A 70 -10.70 2.00 -22.01
N HIS A 71 -10.11 1.70 -20.86
CA HIS A 71 -10.77 1.85 -19.55
C HIS A 71 -10.55 3.23 -18.91
N GLY A 72 -9.55 3.96 -19.39
CA GLY A 72 -9.11 5.22 -18.83
C GLY A 72 -9.88 6.44 -19.33
N SER A 73 -9.89 7.48 -18.50
CA SER A 73 -10.46 8.78 -18.84
C SER A 73 -9.72 9.43 -20.01
N ALA A 74 -10.47 10.06 -20.91
CA ALA A 74 -9.95 10.90 -22.00
C ALA A 74 -9.19 12.14 -21.51
N THR A 75 -9.32 12.51 -20.22
CA THR A 75 -8.59 13.62 -19.60
C THR A 75 -7.16 13.26 -19.17
N HIS A 76 -6.79 11.99 -19.29
CA HIS A 76 -5.46 11.50 -18.94
C HIS A 76 -4.65 11.16 -20.19
N ILE A 77 -3.35 11.44 -20.11
CA ILE A 77 -2.38 10.99 -21.11
C ILE A 77 -1.71 9.73 -20.58
N TYR A 78 -1.77 8.65 -21.37
CA TYR A 78 -1.19 7.35 -21.03
C TYR A 78 0.02 7.06 -21.90
N GLU A 79 1.18 6.88 -21.27
CA GLU A 79 2.45 6.67 -21.96
C GLU A 79 3.13 5.41 -21.42
N MET A 80 3.62 4.58 -22.33
CA MET A 80 4.52 3.49 -21.95
C MET A 80 5.85 4.09 -21.50
N LEU A 81 6.21 3.86 -20.24
CA LEU A 81 7.58 4.05 -19.82
C LEU A 81 8.34 2.79 -20.21
N GLY A 82 9.48 2.96 -20.88
CA GLY A 82 10.44 1.88 -21.01
C GLY A 82 10.68 1.27 -19.63
N VAL A 83 10.78 -0.06 -19.55
CA VAL A 83 11.41 -0.68 -18.38
C VAL A 83 12.74 0.04 -18.21
N PRO A 84 13.08 0.59 -17.03
CA PRO A 84 14.39 1.19 -16.85
C PRO A 84 15.39 0.14 -17.28
N ASP A 85 16.05 0.42 -18.40
CA ASP A 85 17.05 -0.47 -18.94
C ASP A 85 18.12 -0.54 -17.86
N ALA A 86 18.37 -1.73 -17.32
CA ALA A 86 19.48 -1.91 -16.39
C ALA A 86 20.83 -1.58 -17.06
N SER A 87 20.83 -1.34 -18.38
CA SER A 87 21.94 -0.81 -19.17
C SER A 87 21.91 0.70 -19.45
N ILE A 88 21.10 1.51 -18.75
CA ILE A 88 21.33 2.96 -18.74
C ILE A 88 22.74 3.16 -18.18
N GLU A 89 23.68 3.43 -19.09
CA GLU A 89 25.05 3.87 -18.82
C GLU A 89 25.00 4.82 -17.62
N PRO A 90 25.73 4.54 -16.51
CA PRO A 90 25.62 5.28 -15.27
C PRO A 90 25.68 6.80 -15.48
N LEU A 91 26.39 7.26 -16.51
CA LEU A 91 26.47 8.65 -16.92
C LEU A 91 25.14 9.27 -17.37
N THR A 92 24.27 8.53 -18.06
CA THR A 92 23.00 9.05 -18.59
C THR A 92 21.98 9.20 -17.46
N ALA A 93 21.93 8.22 -16.54
CA ALA A 93 21.14 8.33 -15.31
C ALA A 93 21.64 9.47 -14.42
N LEU A 94 22.96 9.62 -14.26
CA LEU A 94 23.56 10.70 -13.50
C LEU A 94 23.25 12.08 -14.11
N ARG A 95 23.30 12.21 -15.43
CA ARG A 95 22.95 13.46 -16.14
C ARG A 95 21.47 13.80 -16.01
N ALA A 96 20.59 12.80 -16.06
CA ALA A 96 19.16 13.01 -15.83
C ALA A 96 18.88 13.45 -14.38
N LEU A 97 19.56 12.83 -13.41
CA LEU A 97 19.48 13.22 -12.00
C LEU A 97 20.04 14.63 -11.78
N GLU A 98 21.17 14.98 -12.40
CA GLU A 98 21.77 16.30 -12.33
C GLU A 98 20.84 17.37 -12.94
N ALA A 99 20.23 17.09 -14.09
CA ALA A 99 19.25 17.99 -14.71
C ALA A 99 18.03 18.22 -13.81
N GLU A 100 17.52 17.17 -13.16
CA GLU A 100 16.39 17.31 -12.24
C GLU A 100 16.78 18.05 -10.95
N VAL A 101 17.98 17.81 -10.41
CA VAL A 101 18.53 18.60 -9.28
C VAL A 101 18.65 20.08 -9.65
N GLN A 102 19.11 20.41 -10.86
CA GLN A 102 19.18 21.80 -11.32
C GLN A 102 17.79 22.42 -11.51
N ARG A 103 16.82 21.66 -12.02
CA ARG A 103 15.43 22.10 -12.14
C ARG A 103 14.82 22.38 -10.76
N LEU A 104 14.99 21.48 -9.80
CA LEU A 104 14.52 21.66 -8.43
C LEU A 104 15.18 22.86 -7.75
N LYS A 105 16.49 23.07 -7.96
CA LYS A 105 17.20 24.28 -7.50
C LYS A 105 16.65 25.56 -8.12
N ALA A 106 16.22 25.54 -9.38
CA ALA A 106 15.62 26.69 -10.03
C ALA A 106 14.18 26.97 -9.57
N LEU A 107 13.46 25.95 -9.10
CA LEU A 107 12.12 26.08 -8.51
C LEU A 107 12.17 26.54 -7.05
N LEU A 108 13.24 26.21 -6.32
CA LEU A 108 13.38 26.51 -4.89
C LEU A 108 13.13 27.99 -4.53
N PRO A 109 13.62 29.00 -5.28
CA PRO A 109 13.34 30.41 -5.00
C PRO A 109 11.85 30.77 -5.16
N GLN A 110 11.19 30.21 -6.18
CA GLN A 110 9.76 30.46 -6.43
C GLN A 110 8.89 29.86 -5.32
N VAL A 111 9.25 28.67 -4.86
CA VAL A 111 8.56 28.02 -3.74
C VAL A 111 8.86 28.76 -2.43
N SER A 112 10.10 29.22 -2.22
CA SER A 112 10.50 30.00 -1.05
C SER A 112 9.82 31.36 -0.95
N GLU A 113 9.47 32.01 -2.08
CA GLU A 113 8.69 33.26 -2.08
C GLU A 113 7.23 33.06 -1.65
N HIS A 114 6.70 31.83 -1.76
CA HIS A 114 5.31 31.49 -1.41
C HIS A 114 5.19 30.76 -0.07
N LEU A 115 6.31 30.47 0.57
CA LEU A 115 6.38 29.85 1.89
C LEU A 115 6.56 30.94 2.93
N ASP A 116 5.58 31.08 3.81
CA ASP A 116 5.71 31.93 4.99
C ASP A 116 6.58 31.20 6.01
N ASP A 117 7.78 31.73 6.26
CA ASP A 117 8.74 31.20 7.23
C ASP A 117 8.10 31.01 8.62
N HIS A 118 7.11 31.83 8.97
CA HIS A 118 6.37 31.70 10.23
C HIS A 118 5.54 30.41 10.29
N VAL A 119 4.91 30.03 9.18
CA VAL A 119 4.11 28.79 9.08
C VAL A 119 5.02 27.56 9.09
N ILE A 120 6.19 27.64 8.45
CA ILE A 120 7.19 26.58 8.48
C ILE A 120 7.76 26.40 9.88
N ASP A 121 8.08 27.49 10.58
CA ASP A 121 8.60 27.45 11.94
C ASP A 121 7.54 26.95 12.93
N MET A 122 6.27 27.32 12.72
CA MET A 122 5.16 26.78 13.50
C MET A 122 4.96 25.27 13.23
N ALA A 123 5.11 24.80 11.99
CA ALA A 123 5.05 23.39 11.64
C ALA A 123 6.23 22.60 12.24
N ARG A 124 7.45 23.15 12.19
CA ARG A 124 8.63 22.57 12.85
C ARG A 124 8.47 22.52 14.37
N ALA A 125 7.96 23.60 14.98
CA ALA A 125 7.69 23.64 16.41
C ALA A 125 6.62 22.63 16.81
N THR A 126 5.58 22.45 16.00
CA THR A 126 4.52 21.44 16.22
C THR A 126 5.06 20.02 16.11
N LEU A 127 5.91 19.74 15.10
CA LEU A 127 6.57 18.44 14.95
C LEU A 127 7.60 18.16 16.05
N ALA A 128 8.30 19.19 16.54
CA ALA A 128 9.21 19.09 17.68
C ALA A 128 8.47 18.91 19.02
N GLN A 129 7.27 19.49 19.16
CA GLN A 129 6.39 19.31 20.33
C GLN A 129 5.61 17.98 20.29
N GLY A 130 5.52 17.31 19.13
CA GLY A 130 4.92 15.98 18.99
C GLY A 130 5.66 14.83 19.70
N SER A 131 6.79 15.10 20.35
CA SER A 131 7.49 14.13 21.21
C SER A 131 7.21 14.34 22.72
N GLY A 132 6.39 15.35 23.08
CA GLY A 132 5.98 15.64 24.45
C GLY A 132 4.49 15.35 24.65
N ASN A 133 4.20 14.21 25.27
CA ASN A 133 2.87 13.83 25.71
C ASN A 133 2.40 14.75 26.85
N ASP A 134 1.56 15.76 26.56
CA ASP A 134 0.76 16.46 27.57
C ASP A 134 -0.69 16.58 27.08
N ILE A 135 -1.40 15.46 27.20
CA ILE A 135 -2.87 15.46 27.23
C ILE A 135 -3.27 16.23 28.50
N PRO A 136 -4.12 17.27 28.44
CA PRO A 136 -4.59 17.94 29.64
C PRO A 136 -5.27 16.90 30.55
N ALA A 137 -4.81 16.83 31.80
CA ALA A 137 -5.29 15.89 32.81
C ALA A 137 -6.82 15.80 32.75
N ARG A 138 -7.31 14.63 32.33
CA ARG A 138 -8.73 14.28 32.33
C ARG A 138 -9.23 14.54 33.75
N ALA A 139 -10.21 15.44 33.87
CA ALA A 139 -10.89 15.70 35.13
C ALA A 139 -11.25 14.35 35.77
N THR A 140 -10.75 14.11 36.98
CA THR A 140 -11.02 12.92 37.78
C THR A 140 -12.52 12.77 37.95
N VAL A 141 -13.12 11.89 37.15
CA VAL A 141 -14.42 11.30 37.42
C VAL A 141 -14.22 10.36 38.61
N PRO A 142 -15.07 10.39 39.66
CA PRO A 142 -14.90 9.51 40.80
C PRO A 142 -14.90 8.05 40.35
N ALA A 143 -13.96 7.27 40.89
CA ALA A 143 -13.73 5.88 40.55
C ALA A 143 -15.03 5.06 40.66
N SER A 144 -15.53 4.61 39.52
CA SER A 144 -16.49 3.51 39.46
C SER A 144 -15.73 2.22 39.74
N SER A 145 -16.19 1.45 40.73
CA SER A 145 -15.65 0.16 41.14
C SER A 145 -15.99 -0.96 40.14
N ASP A 146 -15.65 -0.76 38.86
CA ASP A 146 -15.93 -1.71 37.78
C ASP A 146 -14.64 -2.49 37.45
N PRO A 147 -14.61 -3.82 37.62
CA PRO A 147 -13.40 -4.65 37.49
C PRO A 147 -12.81 -4.76 36.07
N ASP A 148 -13.44 -4.16 35.06
CA ASP A 148 -13.01 -4.21 33.65
C ASP A 148 -12.06 -3.06 33.22
N GLN A 149 -11.56 -2.23 34.14
CA GLN A 149 -10.74 -1.05 33.78
C GLN A 149 -9.28 -1.34 33.38
N ASP A 150 -8.78 -2.57 33.52
CA ASP A 150 -7.38 -2.93 33.24
C ASP A 150 -7.13 -3.65 31.90
N SER A 151 -8.17 -3.90 31.09
CA SER A 151 -7.98 -4.47 29.74
C SER A 151 -7.64 -3.38 28.73
N GLU A 152 -6.52 -3.53 28.02
CA GLU A 152 -6.23 -2.69 26.84
C GLU A 152 -7.44 -2.67 25.89
N PRO A 153 -7.75 -1.52 25.27
CA PRO A 153 -8.87 -1.43 24.35
C PRO A 153 -8.71 -2.43 23.20
N PRO A 154 -9.83 -2.98 22.68
CA PRO A 154 -9.77 -3.91 21.57
C PRO A 154 -9.18 -3.20 20.35
N GLN A 155 -8.34 -3.93 19.61
CA GLN A 155 -7.59 -3.43 18.46
C GLN A 155 -8.11 -4.07 17.16
N LEU A 156 -7.82 -3.45 16.02
CA LEU A 156 -8.30 -3.89 14.70
C LEU A 156 -7.43 -5.01 14.13
N TYR A 157 -8.06 -6.07 13.65
CA TYR A 157 -7.40 -7.20 12.99
C TYR A 157 -8.10 -7.58 11.69
N LEU A 158 -7.34 -8.22 10.80
CA LEU A 158 -7.84 -8.82 9.56
C LEU A 158 -7.51 -10.31 9.56
N ARG A 159 -8.48 -11.16 9.21
CA ARG A 159 -8.27 -12.61 9.01
C ARG A 159 -8.58 -13.01 7.58
N LEU A 160 -7.76 -13.91 7.05
CA LEU A 160 -7.91 -14.50 5.72
C LEU A 160 -8.47 -15.92 5.81
N TYR A 161 -9.31 -16.30 4.83
CA TYR A 161 -10.00 -17.59 4.78
C TYR A 161 -10.02 -18.18 3.38
N HIS A 162 -10.31 -19.48 3.29
CA HIS A 162 -10.47 -20.21 2.03
C HIS A 162 -9.22 -20.16 1.15
N GLY A 163 -8.07 -20.44 1.76
CA GLY A 163 -6.78 -20.48 1.10
C GLY A 163 -6.66 -21.66 0.14
N ARG A 164 -6.14 -21.37 -1.06
CA ARG A 164 -5.88 -22.30 -2.17
C ARG A 164 -4.40 -22.26 -2.56
N ARG A 165 -3.89 -23.35 -3.13
CA ARG A 165 -2.50 -23.41 -3.63
C ARG A 165 -2.37 -22.94 -5.07
N ASP A 166 -3.44 -23.04 -5.84
CA ASP A 166 -3.55 -22.53 -7.21
C ASP A 166 -4.79 -21.64 -7.32
N PRO A 167 -4.71 -20.43 -7.89
CA PRO A 167 -5.88 -19.55 -8.04
C PRO A 167 -6.97 -20.15 -8.93
N ALA A 168 -6.66 -21.11 -9.81
CA ALA A 168 -7.63 -21.83 -10.62
C ALA A 168 -8.24 -23.05 -9.92
N GLU A 169 -7.73 -23.41 -8.73
CA GLU A 169 -8.21 -24.55 -7.94
C GLU A 169 -9.68 -24.37 -7.57
N GLN A 170 -10.49 -25.37 -7.90
CA GLN A 170 -11.85 -25.49 -7.39
C GLN A 170 -11.81 -26.32 -6.12
N LEU A 171 -12.12 -25.69 -4.98
CA LEU A 171 -12.12 -26.39 -3.70
C LEU A 171 -13.37 -27.26 -3.56
N GLU A 172 -13.17 -28.52 -3.17
CA GLU A 172 -14.26 -29.40 -2.74
C GLU A 172 -14.65 -29.17 -1.26
N ASP A 173 -13.77 -28.50 -0.48
CA ASP A 173 -13.97 -28.11 0.91
C ASP A 173 -13.83 -26.58 1.11
N TRP A 174 -13.61 -26.13 2.36
CA TRP A 174 -13.46 -24.71 2.70
C TRP A 174 -12.02 -24.19 2.58
N GLY A 175 -11.04 -24.98 2.12
CA GLY A 175 -9.64 -24.58 2.00
C GLY A 175 -8.94 -24.33 3.34
N SER A 176 -7.74 -23.74 3.29
CA SER A 176 -6.94 -23.47 4.49
C SER A 176 -7.30 -22.14 5.16
N GLU A 177 -7.24 -22.11 6.49
CA GLU A 177 -7.29 -20.88 7.28
C GLU A 177 -6.01 -20.06 7.07
N GLY A 178 -6.15 -18.73 6.99
CA GLY A 178 -5.05 -17.80 6.88
C GLY A 178 -4.67 -17.13 8.21
N PRO A 179 -3.67 -16.23 8.19
CA PRO A 179 -3.24 -15.53 9.39
C PRO A 179 -4.30 -14.54 9.90
N ILE A 180 -4.21 -14.24 11.19
CA ILE A 180 -4.80 -13.03 11.78
C ILE A 180 -3.72 -11.95 11.79
N ILE A 181 -3.85 -10.97 10.90
CA ILE A 181 -2.92 -9.87 10.69
C ILE A 181 -3.37 -8.67 11.52
N GLY A 182 -2.43 -8.10 12.27
CA GLY A 182 -2.65 -6.92 13.09
C GLY A 182 -1.85 -6.96 14.38
N PRO A 183 -1.96 -5.90 15.20
CA PRO A 183 -2.94 -4.80 15.10
C PRO A 183 -2.80 -3.90 13.87
N LEU A 184 -3.92 -3.39 13.35
CA LEU A 184 -3.99 -2.49 12.19
C LEU A 184 -4.49 -1.11 12.62
N ALA A 185 -3.95 -0.06 12.00
CA ALA A 185 -4.43 1.31 12.19
C ALA A 185 -5.73 1.56 11.41
N PHE A 186 -5.81 1.00 10.19
CA PHE A 186 -7.02 0.97 9.38
C PHE A 186 -6.99 -0.23 8.44
N VAL A 187 -8.19 -0.60 7.95
CA VAL A 187 -8.36 -1.41 6.74
C VAL A 187 -9.38 -0.71 5.85
N GLN A 188 -9.05 -0.58 4.58
CA GLN A 188 -9.89 0.04 3.58
C GLN A 188 -10.05 -0.91 2.40
N THR A 189 -11.30 -1.15 2.00
CA THR A 189 -11.61 -1.77 0.72
C THR A 189 -12.06 -0.69 -0.25
N THR A 190 -11.40 -0.56 -1.39
CA THR A 190 -11.80 0.39 -2.46
C THR A 190 -12.16 -0.38 -3.73
N TYR A 191 -13.27 -0.01 -4.36
CA TYR A 191 -13.79 -0.63 -5.60
C TYR A 191 -13.92 -2.16 -5.53
N MET A 192 -14.09 -2.71 -4.32
CA MET A 192 -14.18 -4.15 -4.04
C MET A 192 -12.96 -4.98 -4.47
N CYS A 193 -11.81 -4.33 -4.71
CA CYS A 193 -10.64 -5.01 -5.29
C CYS A 193 -9.29 -4.58 -4.77
N ASP A 194 -9.23 -3.40 -4.13
CA ASP A 194 -8.06 -2.99 -3.37
C ASP A 194 -8.35 -3.18 -1.88
N VAL A 195 -7.57 -4.02 -1.22
CA VAL A 195 -7.57 -4.14 0.25
C VAL A 195 -6.29 -3.52 0.77
N LYS A 196 -6.42 -2.32 1.35
CA LYS A 196 -5.33 -1.50 1.87
C LYS A 196 -5.39 -1.43 3.38
N PHE A 197 -4.25 -1.32 4.02
CA PHE A 197 -4.16 -1.16 5.46
C PHE A 197 -2.86 -0.45 5.83
N ALA A 198 -2.80 0.01 7.07
CA ALA A 198 -1.55 0.43 7.68
C ALA A 198 -1.37 -0.26 9.02
N ALA A 199 -0.11 -0.55 9.35
CA ALA A 199 0.26 -1.16 10.62
C ALA A 199 1.61 -0.62 11.09
N ALA A 200 1.92 -0.82 12.37
CA ALA A 200 3.24 -0.48 12.92
C ALA A 200 4.35 -1.32 12.24
N PRO A 201 5.59 -0.82 12.15
CA PRO A 201 6.71 -1.54 11.52
C PRO A 201 6.90 -2.96 12.05
N GLU A 202 6.69 -3.21 13.34
CA GLU A 202 6.86 -4.53 13.96
C GLU A 202 5.80 -5.54 13.47
N VAL A 203 4.57 -5.08 13.22
CA VAL A 203 3.50 -5.89 12.63
C VAL A 203 3.85 -6.20 11.17
N MET A 204 4.34 -5.20 10.43
CA MET A 204 4.75 -5.37 9.05
C MET A 204 5.96 -6.29 8.89
N ASP A 205 6.94 -6.22 9.80
CA ASP A 205 8.06 -7.16 9.82
C ASP A 205 7.62 -8.60 10.11
N ARG A 206 6.61 -8.78 10.97
CA ARG A 206 6.08 -10.11 11.31
C ARG A 206 5.36 -10.77 10.13
N PHE A 207 4.50 -10.03 9.43
CA PHE A 207 3.62 -10.59 8.40
C PHE A 207 4.12 -10.37 6.96
N PHE A 208 4.96 -9.37 6.73
CA PHE A 208 5.47 -8.99 5.40
C PHE A 208 6.99 -8.70 5.41
N PRO A 209 7.84 -9.59 5.98
CA PRO A 209 9.26 -9.34 6.17
C PRO A 209 10.00 -9.02 4.86
N THR A 210 9.66 -9.71 3.77
CA THR A 210 10.26 -9.49 2.45
C THR A 210 9.91 -8.11 1.87
N VAL A 211 8.70 -7.60 2.15
CA VAL A 211 8.27 -6.26 1.73
C VAL A 211 9.06 -5.20 2.49
N MET A 212 9.14 -5.34 3.82
CA MET A 212 9.90 -4.43 4.68
C MET A 212 11.39 -4.40 4.32
N ALA A 213 12.01 -5.57 4.10
CA ALA A 213 13.40 -5.66 3.66
C ALA A 213 13.63 -4.90 2.35
N GLY A 214 12.76 -5.11 1.34
CA GLY A 214 12.86 -4.42 0.06
C GLY A 214 12.63 -2.91 0.14
N TRP A 215 11.77 -2.45 1.05
CA TRP A 215 11.59 -1.01 1.30
C TRP A 215 12.81 -0.38 1.94
N ARG A 216 13.40 -1.02 2.95
CA ARG A 216 14.62 -0.55 3.63
C ARG A 216 15.81 -0.51 2.68
N GLU A 217 16.02 -1.56 1.90
CA GLU A 217 17.09 -1.61 0.88
C GLU A 217 16.99 -0.45 -0.11
N ARG A 218 15.76 -0.08 -0.48
CA ARG A 218 15.48 1.01 -1.43
C ARG A 218 15.41 2.39 -0.78
N GLY A 219 15.57 2.49 0.55
CA GLY A 219 15.42 3.74 1.30
C GLY A 219 14.03 4.37 1.16
N LEU A 220 12.97 3.56 1.08
CA LEU A 220 11.60 4.09 1.02
C LEU A 220 11.16 4.55 2.41
N SER A 221 10.70 5.79 2.51
CA SER A 221 10.26 6.42 3.77
C SER A 221 9.14 5.65 4.48
N ASN A 222 8.38 4.83 3.74
CA ASN A 222 7.31 4.00 4.30
C ASN A 222 7.83 2.98 5.33
N ALA A 223 9.10 2.57 5.27
CA ALA A 223 9.70 1.65 6.24
C ALA A 223 10.15 2.32 7.56
N ASP A 224 10.31 3.64 7.55
CA ASP A 224 10.80 4.43 8.70
C ASP A 224 9.69 5.24 9.39
N GLY A 225 8.46 5.17 8.85
CA GLY A 225 7.29 5.85 9.41
C GLY A 225 6.73 5.17 10.66
N PRO A 226 5.93 5.89 11.47
CA PRO A 226 5.24 5.29 12.63
C PRO A 226 4.19 4.25 12.22
N LEU A 227 3.73 4.32 10.98
CA LEU A 227 2.88 3.35 10.32
C LEU A 227 3.41 3.13 8.91
N CYS A 228 3.32 1.90 8.41
CA CYS A 228 3.63 1.58 7.03
C CYS A 228 2.34 1.25 6.26
N ASP A 229 2.09 1.96 5.17
CA ASP A 229 0.96 1.71 4.28
C ASP A 229 1.24 0.55 3.34
N TRP A 230 0.32 -0.41 3.27
CA TRP A 230 0.41 -1.55 2.37
C TRP A 230 -0.93 -1.92 1.73
N GLN A 231 -0.85 -2.75 0.70
CA GLN A 231 -2.01 -3.34 0.06
C GLN A 231 -1.73 -4.80 -0.31
N PHE A 232 -2.76 -5.64 -0.20
CA PHE A 232 -2.67 -6.99 -0.72
C PHE A 232 -2.57 -6.98 -2.25
N SER A 233 -1.88 -7.98 -2.80
CA SER A 233 -2.01 -8.28 -4.22
C SER A 233 -3.28 -9.10 -4.40
N VAL A 234 -4.18 -8.64 -5.27
CA VAL A 234 -5.37 -9.41 -5.66
C VAL A 234 -5.14 -9.98 -7.05
N THR A 235 -5.36 -11.28 -7.21
CA THR A 235 -5.25 -12.00 -8.48
C THR A 235 -6.46 -12.89 -8.65
N SER A 236 -7.21 -12.73 -9.74
CA SER A 236 -8.42 -13.51 -10.01
C SER A 236 -9.40 -13.54 -8.82
N ASP A 237 -9.69 -12.37 -8.24
CA ASP A 237 -10.54 -12.17 -7.04
C ASP A 237 -9.98 -12.71 -5.71
N LEU A 238 -8.74 -13.21 -5.69
CA LEU A 238 -8.13 -13.80 -4.50
C LEU A 238 -7.00 -12.94 -3.94
N ILE A 239 -6.94 -12.81 -2.61
CA ILE A 239 -5.81 -12.18 -1.91
C ILE A 239 -4.62 -13.15 -1.91
N ASP A 240 -3.49 -12.72 -2.47
CA ASP A 240 -2.20 -13.40 -2.35
C ASP A 240 -1.52 -13.01 -1.03
N TYR A 241 -1.29 -14.02 -0.20
CA TYR A 241 -0.46 -13.91 1.00
C TYR A 241 0.38 -15.19 1.17
N ASP A 242 1.70 -15.01 1.22
CA ASP A 242 2.69 -16.07 1.44
C ASP A 242 2.54 -17.29 0.49
N GLY A 243 2.17 -17.03 -0.77
CA GLY A 243 1.97 -18.06 -1.79
C GLY A 243 0.65 -18.83 -1.68
N VAL A 244 -0.28 -18.37 -0.83
CA VAL A 244 -1.64 -18.90 -0.71
C VAL A 244 -2.64 -17.86 -1.20
N TYR A 245 -3.65 -18.33 -1.93
CA TYR A 245 -4.69 -17.49 -2.53
C TYR A 245 -6.01 -17.60 -1.77
N TYR A 246 -6.35 -16.57 -1.00
CA TYR A 246 -7.50 -16.53 -0.10
C TYR A 246 -8.71 -15.91 -0.77
N GLY A 247 -9.87 -16.56 -0.64
CA GLY A 247 -11.14 -16.08 -1.20
C GLY A 247 -11.83 -15.02 -0.34
N ASP A 248 -11.70 -15.14 0.97
CA ASP A 248 -12.49 -14.38 1.92
C ASP A 248 -11.58 -13.70 2.95
N TRP A 249 -12.03 -12.55 3.42
CA TRP A 249 -11.39 -11.85 4.53
C TRP A 249 -12.44 -11.22 5.44
N THR A 250 -12.12 -11.11 6.72
CA THR A 250 -12.95 -10.41 7.70
C THR A 250 -12.10 -9.45 8.51
N VAL A 251 -12.69 -8.32 8.88
CA VAL A 251 -12.10 -7.33 9.78
C VAL A 251 -12.89 -7.29 11.07
N PHE A 252 -12.20 -7.30 12.21
CA PHE A 252 -12.84 -7.36 13.52
C PHE A 252 -12.00 -6.67 14.60
N LEU A 253 -12.66 -6.32 15.71
CA LEU A 253 -12.02 -5.79 16.90
C LEU A 253 -11.83 -6.92 17.92
N ALA A 254 -10.64 -7.03 18.51
CA ALA A 254 -10.34 -8.05 19.53
C ALA A 254 -9.28 -7.56 20.52
N ASN A 255 -9.24 -8.14 21.72
CA ASN A 255 -8.16 -7.86 22.65
C ASN A 255 -6.88 -8.58 22.19
N PRO A 256 -5.69 -7.95 22.28
CA PRO A 256 -4.43 -8.57 21.85
C PRO A 256 -4.14 -9.90 22.53
N THR A 257 -4.53 -10.04 23.80
CA THR A 257 -4.33 -11.26 24.59
C THR A 257 -5.18 -12.43 24.08
N ASP A 258 -6.38 -12.17 23.57
CA ASP A 258 -7.25 -13.20 22.98
C ASP A 258 -6.67 -13.69 21.65
N ILE A 259 -6.15 -12.77 20.83
CA ILE A 259 -5.47 -13.10 19.57
C ILE A 259 -4.22 -13.95 19.80
N GLU A 260 -3.38 -13.60 20.79
CA GLU A 260 -2.15 -14.35 21.04
C GLU A 260 -2.43 -15.76 21.58
N ARG A 261 -3.52 -15.94 22.35
CA ARG A 261 -4.00 -17.27 22.75
C ARG A 261 -4.44 -18.09 21.54
N GLU A 262 -5.23 -17.53 20.63
CA GLU A 262 -5.66 -18.23 19.42
C GLU A 262 -4.46 -18.64 18.55
N ARG A 263 -3.48 -17.74 18.36
CA ARG A 263 -2.26 -18.05 17.60
C ARG A 263 -1.46 -19.19 18.23
N THR A 264 -1.34 -19.22 19.56
CA THR A 264 -0.62 -20.29 20.27
C THR A 264 -1.32 -21.65 20.11
N ILE A 265 -2.66 -21.67 20.17
CA ILE A 265 -3.45 -22.90 19.97
C ILE A 265 -3.28 -23.42 18.54
N SER A 266 -3.35 -22.54 17.54
CA SER A 266 -3.20 -22.92 16.12
C SER A 266 -1.79 -23.41 15.77
N GLN A 267 -0.75 -23.01 16.52
CA GLN A 267 0.63 -23.51 16.35
C GLN A 267 0.94 -24.80 17.12
N GLY A 268 0.09 -25.19 18.08
CA GLY A 268 0.24 -26.40 18.90
C GLY A 268 -0.43 -27.65 18.31
N VAL A 269 -1.10 -27.53 17.16
CA VAL A 269 -1.70 -28.65 16.41
C VAL A 269 -0.86 -28.86 15.15
N GLY A 270 0.28 -29.52 15.31
CA GLY A 270 1.20 -29.92 14.24
C GLY A 270 1.70 -31.34 14.46
#